data_AF-A0A9E4A900-F1
#
_entry.id   AF-A0A9E4A900-F1
#
_cell.length_a   1.000
_cell.length_b   1.000
_cell.length_c   1.000
_cell.angle_alpha   90.00
_cell.angle_beta   90.00
_cell.angle_gamma   90.00
#
_symmetry.space_group_name_H-M   'P 1'
#
loop_
_entity.id
_entity.type
_entity.pdbx_description
1 polymer ?
#
loop_
_entity_poly.entity_id
_entity_poly.type
_entity_poly.pdbx_seq_one_letter_code
_entity_poly.pdbx_strand_id
1 'polypeptide(L)'
;NIENNWVEFEARNLDSRLGRWTSVDPLADVPKQIGFSPYHFSANNPINYIDPDGRCFQKVGGEYVPCDEADVGSITTGAFGNDWTMSESNGWQLTNGADPSTVNYEYDFIEATGDADYYTDRYKSHIEKYNTRPPDYYLGYGHKYINRFKNETRAKLSELGKEWLDETAVELQVLMNEGISSNPSLQGNNSEFHSFAYGTHVPAYSGSGKIGKLKVPDLWHISMTPDFSDSFFSPDGRSQIIQMFPHILKGPHYPDGYWDPERNPGNILITPGPTW
;
A
#
# COMPACT_ATOMS: atom_id res chain seq x y z
N ASN A 1 -8.81 0.55 -26.85
CA ASN A 1 -8.94 2.00 -26.59
C ASN A 1 -9.03 2.23 -25.10
N ILE A 2 -7.88 2.48 -24.47
CA ILE A 2 -7.76 2.75 -23.02
C ILE A 2 -7.64 4.27 -22.91
N GLU A 3 -8.75 4.98 -23.06
CA GLU A 3 -8.77 6.44 -23.00
C GLU A 3 -9.72 6.86 -21.88
N ASN A 4 -9.10 7.10 -20.72
CA ASN A 4 -9.51 7.93 -19.59
C ASN A 4 -9.49 7.18 -18.25
N ASN A 5 -8.35 7.26 -17.55
CA ASN A 5 -8.17 6.82 -16.17
C ASN A 5 -8.75 7.82 -15.16
N TRP A 6 -9.94 8.33 -15.48
CA TRP A 6 -10.62 9.34 -14.69
C TRP A 6 -11.61 8.61 -13.80
N VAL A 7 -11.51 8.82 -12.49
CA VAL A 7 -12.54 8.36 -11.56
C VAL A 7 -13.47 9.53 -11.33
N GLU A 8 -14.73 9.36 -11.70
CA GLU A 8 -15.74 10.40 -11.59
C GLU A 8 -16.25 10.46 -10.15
N PHE A 9 -16.14 11.64 -9.53
CA PHE A 9 -16.78 11.96 -8.27
C PHE A 9 -17.77 13.10 -8.51
N GLU A 10 -18.73 13.26 -7.61
CA GLU A 10 -19.85 14.20 -7.77
C GLU A 10 -19.40 15.64 -8.04
N ALA A 11 -18.34 16.10 -7.38
CA ALA A 11 -17.85 17.48 -7.51
C ALA A 11 -16.69 17.65 -8.49
N ARG A 12 -15.87 16.60 -8.70
CA ARG A 12 -14.62 16.67 -9.48
C ARG A 12 -14.27 15.31 -10.06
N ASN A 13 -13.46 15.30 -11.12
CA ASN A 13 -12.87 14.05 -11.61
C ASN A 13 -11.46 13.88 -11.06
N LEU A 14 -11.15 12.70 -10.53
CA LEU A 14 -9.83 12.33 -10.06
C LEU A 14 -9.03 11.72 -11.22
N ASP A 15 -7.86 12.27 -11.53
CA ASP A 15 -6.89 11.55 -12.36
C ASP A 15 -6.16 10.56 -11.44
N SER A 16 -6.58 9.30 -11.50
CA SER A 16 -6.04 8.25 -10.62
C SER A 16 -4.55 7.98 -10.86
N ARG A 17 -4.01 8.35 -12.03
CA ARG A 17 -2.57 8.24 -12.33
C ARG A 17 -1.76 9.27 -11.57
N LEU A 18 -2.33 10.45 -11.35
CA LEU A 18 -1.68 11.56 -10.68
C LEU A 18 -2.01 11.63 -9.18
N GLY A 19 -3.06 10.92 -8.75
CA GLY A 19 -3.59 11.06 -7.39
C GLY A 19 -4.04 12.49 -7.11
N ARG A 20 -4.59 13.17 -8.13
CA ARG A 20 -4.95 14.59 -8.09
C ARG A 20 -6.27 14.84 -8.77
N TRP A 21 -6.98 15.85 -8.28
CA TRP A 21 -8.17 16.35 -8.92
C TRP A 21 -7.83 17.06 -10.23
N THR A 22 -8.71 16.91 -11.21
CA THR A 22 -8.57 17.54 -12.54
C THR A 22 -9.13 18.96 -12.58
N SER A 23 -9.84 19.38 -11.54
CA SER A 23 -10.39 20.73 -11.34
C SER A 23 -10.11 21.25 -9.93
N VAL A 24 -10.14 22.57 -9.78
CA VAL A 24 -9.96 23.27 -8.50
C VAL A 24 -11.04 22.84 -7.51
N ASP A 25 -10.66 22.55 -6.27
CA ASP A 25 -11.60 22.30 -5.18
C ASP A 25 -12.59 23.47 -5.04
N PRO A 26 -13.91 23.25 -5.15
CA PRO A 26 -14.91 24.29 -4.88
C PRO A 26 -14.79 24.93 -3.49
N LEU A 27 -14.11 24.26 -2.55
CA LEU A 27 -13.84 24.73 -1.19
C LEU A 27 -12.38 25.15 -0.98
N ALA A 28 -11.59 25.36 -2.03
CA ALA A 28 -10.17 25.70 -1.90
C ALA A 28 -9.88 26.92 -1.01
N ASP A 29 -10.81 27.88 -0.94
CA ASP A 29 -10.65 29.12 -0.17
C ASP A 29 -11.14 29.02 1.29
N VAL A 30 -11.65 27.87 1.73
CA VAL A 30 -12.08 27.72 3.14
C VAL A 30 -10.85 27.68 4.05
N PRO A 31 -10.89 28.26 5.27
CA PRO A 31 -9.70 28.44 6.11
C PRO A 31 -8.84 27.19 6.35
N LYS A 32 -9.45 25.99 6.38
CA LYS A 32 -8.77 24.71 6.58
C LYS A 32 -8.17 24.09 5.29
N GLN A 33 -8.52 24.60 4.10
CA GLN A 33 -7.91 24.25 2.80
C GLN A 33 -6.75 25.18 2.44
N ILE A 34 -6.71 26.38 3.04
CA ILE A 34 -5.64 27.36 2.83
C ILE A 34 -4.31 26.75 3.28
N GLY A 35 -3.43 26.47 2.32
CA GLY A 35 -2.12 25.83 2.55
C GLY A 35 -1.97 24.48 1.83
N PHE A 36 -3.08 23.85 1.44
CA PHE A 36 -3.07 22.71 0.52
C PHE A 36 -3.17 23.18 -0.94
N SER A 37 -2.71 22.34 -1.86
CA SER A 37 -2.95 22.60 -3.29
C SER A 37 -4.43 22.41 -3.58
N PRO A 38 -5.11 23.30 -4.35
CA PRO A 38 -6.52 23.12 -4.70
C PRO A 38 -6.83 21.85 -5.51
N TYR A 39 -5.81 21.09 -5.89
CA TYR A 39 -5.90 19.83 -6.62
C TYR A 39 -5.52 18.61 -5.78
N HIS A 40 -5.33 18.78 -4.46
CA HIS A 40 -4.90 17.71 -3.56
C HIS A 40 -6.02 16.68 -3.35
N PHE A 41 -5.69 15.38 -3.41
CA PHE A 41 -6.63 14.30 -3.08
C PHE A 41 -6.42 13.86 -1.64
N SER A 42 -7.49 13.77 -0.84
CA SER A 42 -7.45 13.19 0.52
C SER A 42 -6.32 13.75 1.41
N ALA A 43 -6.10 15.07 1.42
CA ALA A 43 -4.98 15.71 2.15
C ALA A 43 -3.57 15.12 1.86
N ASN A 44 -3.38 14.53 0.67
CA ASN A 44 -2.20 13.74 0.27
C ASN A 44 -1.97 12.47 1.11
N ASN A 45 -2.97 12.01 1.86
CA ASN A 45 -2.96 10.78 2.63
C ASN A 45 -4.24 9.96 2.34
N PRO A 46 -4.37 9.42 1.12
CA PRO A 46 -5.55 8.64 0.69
C PRO A 46 -5.69 7.28 1.40
N ILE A 47 -4.75 6.94 2.28
CA ILE A 47 -4.75 5.73 3.09
C ILE A 47 -5.61 5.93 4.34
N ASN A 48 -5.48 7.10 4.98
CA ASN A 48 -6.24 7.44 6.18
C ASN A 48 -7.47 8.30 5.87
N TYR A 49 -7.45 8.99 4.73
CA TYR A 49 -8.46 9.95 4.34
C TYR A 49 -9.13 9.54 3.04
N ILE A 50 -10.45 9.51 3.05
CA ILE A 50 -11.27 9.24 1.88
C ILE A 50 -11.99 10.56 1.56
N ASP A 51 -11.86 11.02 0.32
CA ASP A 51 -12.57 12.18 -0.23
C ASP A 51 -13.77 11.66 -1.05
N PRO A 52 -14.99 11.60 -0.47
CA PRO A 52 -16.08 10.77 -0.99
C PRO A 52 -16.85 11.39 -2.15
N ASP A 53 -17.01 12.72 -2.15
CA ASP A 53 -17.75 13.47 -3.19
C ASP A 53 -16.81 14.30 -4.07
N GLY A 54 -15.50 14.23 -3.83
CA GLY A 54 -14.52 15.09 -4.47
C GLY A 54 -14.47 16.49 -3.86
N ARG A 55 -14.85 16.66 -2.59
CA ARG A 55 -14.60 17.82 -1.76
C ARG A 55 -14.00 17.31 -0.46
N CYS A 56 -12.87 17.85 -0.03
CA CYS A 56 -12.19 17.42 1.19
C CYS A 56 -12.90 17.93 2.47
N PHE A 57 -14.23 17.84 2.58
CA PHE A 57 -15.01 18.11 3.79
C PHE A 57 -16.38 17.40 3.70
N GLN A 58 -16.78 16.61 4.70
CA GLN A 58 -18.14 16.06 4.78
C GLN A 58 -19.10 17.05 5.47
N LYS A 59 -20.38 17.05 5.11
CA LYS A 59 -21.39 17.92 5.72
C LYS A 59 -22.08 17.23 6.90
N VAL A 60 -21.67 17.55 8.13
CA VAL A 60 -22.27 17.05 9.38
C VAL A 60 -23.11 18.16 10.02
N GLY A 61 -24.40 17.93 10.24
CA GLY A 61 -25.27 18.89 10.93
C GLY A 61 -25.44 20.26 10.22
N GLY A 62 -25.06 20.37 8.95
CA GLY A 62 -25.05 21.62 8.20
C GLY A 62 -23.68 22.29 8.06
N GLU A 63 -22.65 21.80 8.75
CA GLU A 63 -21.28 22.31 8.73
C GLU A 63 -20.33 21.36 7.99
N TYR A 64 -19.27 21.90 7.39
CA TYR A 64 -18.26 21.15 6.65
C TYR A 64 -17.10 20.75 7.59
N VAL A 65 -16.84 19.44 7.76
CA VAL A 65 -15.74 18.91 8.62
C VAL A 65 -14.70 18.09 7.82
N PRO A 66 -13.39 18.19 8.14
CA PRO A 66 -12.33 17.41 7.50
C PRO A 66 -12.51 15.89 7.70
N CYS A 67 -12.05 15.07 6.76
CA CYS A 67 -12.12 13.60 6.82
C CYS A 67 -11.30 12.96 7.97
N ASP A 68 -10.33 13.68 8.55
CA ASP A 68 -9.59 13.38 9.78
C ASP A 68 -10.40 13.59 11.08
N GLU A 69 -11.53 14.28 10.99
CA GLU A 69 -12.45 14.56 12.11
C GLU A 69 -13.80 13.87 11.89
N ALA A 70 -13.84 12.76 11.13
CA ALA A 70 -15.06 12.00 10.94
C ALA A 70 -15.59 11.51 12.30
N ASP A 71 -16.75 12.02 12.70
CA ASP A 71 -17.42 11.56 13.91
C ASP A 71 -17.63 10.05 13.84
N VAL A 72 -17.49 9.37 14.97
CA VAL A 72 -17.81 7.96 15.11
C VAL A 72 -19.22 7.71 14.57
N GLY A 73 -19.35 6.74 13.67
CA GLY A 73 -20.60 6.44 12.98
C GLY A 73 -20.80 7.17 11.65
N SER A 74 -19.88 8.06 11.24
CA SER A 74 -19.86 8.61 9.87
C SER A 74 -19.78 7.46 8.87
N ILE A 75 -20.55 7.55 7.78
CA ILE A 75 -20.57 6.55 6.70
C ILE A 75 -20.07 7.19 5.41
N THR A 76 -19.20 6.50 4.68
CA THR A 76 -18.73 6.90 3.36
C THR A 76 -18.70 5.72 2.40
N THR A 77 -18.96 5.94 1.12
CA THR A 77 -18.69 4.93 0.09
C THR A 77 -17.23 5.08 -0.37
N GLY A 78 -16.47 3.99 -0.32
CA GLY A 78 -15.03 3.95 -0.58
C GLY A 78 -14.67 3.08 -1.78
N ALA A 79 -13.47 2.49 -1.75
CA ALA A 79 -12.95 1.67 -2.84
C ALA A 79 -13.93 0.56 -3.25
N PHE A 80 -14.11 0.43 -4.57
CA PHE A 80 -14.99 -0.57 -5.21
C PHE A 80 -16.47 -0.49 -4.80
N GLY A 81 -16.95 0.66 -4.32
CA GLY A 81 -18.37 0.90 -4.03
C GLY A 81 -18.85 0.33 -2.70
N ASN A 82 -17.92 -0.06 -1.81
CA ASN A 82 -18.27 -0.52 -0.47
C ASN A 82 -18.50 0.65 0.48
N ASP A 83 -19.47 0.52 1.37
CA ASP A 83 -19.69 1.49 2.44
C ASP A 83 -18.75 1.21 3.62
N TRP A 84 -18.24 2.28 4.22
CA TRP A 84 -17.32 2.28 5.34
C TRP A 84 -17.90 3.12 6.46
N THR A 85 -17.77 2.66 7.69
CA THR A 85 -18.18 3.38 8.90
C THR A 85 -16.96 3.68 9.77
N MET A 86 -16.84 4.94 10.22
CA MET A 86 -15.79 5.34 11.15
C MET A 86 -16.07 4.77 12.54
N SER A 87 -15.12 4.01 13.08
CA SER A 87 -15.19 3.42 14.43
C SER A 87 -14.30 4.16 15.42
N GLU A 88 -14.63 4.07 16.72
CA GLU A 88 -13.85 4.72 17.81
C GLU A 88 -12.39 4.27 17.87
N SER A 89 -12.14 2.97 17.69
CA SER A 89 -10.84 2.36 18.01
C SER A 89 -10.04 1.93 16.79
N ASN A 90 -10.71 1.59 15.68
CA ASN A 90 -10.07 0.93 14.55
C ASN A 90 -10.17 1.74 13.24
N GLY A 91 -10.54 3.03 13.33
CA GLY A 91 -10.74 3.91 12.18
C GLY A 91 -11.88 3.40 11.28
N TRP A 92 -11.77 3.62 9.97
CA TRP A 92 -12.75 3.13 8.99
C TRP A 92 -12.82 1.61 8.95
N GLN A 93 -14.03 1.08 9.05
CA GLN A 93 -14.37 -0.34 8.96
C GLN A 93 -15.43 -0.53 7.89
N LEU A 94 -15.52 -1.72 7.30
CA LEU A 94 -16.60 -2.03 6.37
C LEU A 94 -17.95 -1.89 7.08
N THR A 95 -18.89 -1.15 6.51
CA THR A 95 -20.24 -1.00 7.09
C THR A 95 -20.93 -2.35 7.13
N ASN A 96 -21.41 -2.77 8.32
CA ASN A 96 -21.92 -4.13 8.57
C ASN A 96 -20.89 -5.25 8.29
N GLY A 97 -19.59 -4.93 8.37
CA GLY A 97 -18.52 -5.92 8.28
C GLY A 97 -18.52 -6.90 9.44
N ALA A 98 -18.01 -8.10 9.20
CA ALA A 98 -17.74 -9.08 10.25
C ALA A 98 -16.59 -8.60 11.14
N ASP A 99 -16.55 -9.09 12.39
CA ASP A 99 -15.40 -8.87 13.28
C ASP A 99 -14.23 -9.72 12.77
N PRO A 100 -13.09 -9.11 12.38
CA PRO A 100 -11.93 -9.83 11.86
C PRO A 100 -11.41 -10.94 12.78
N SER A 101 -11.58 -10.80 14.11
CA SER A 101 -11.13 -11.79 15.09
C SER A 101 -11.99 -13.07 15.13
N THR A 102 -13.17 -13.03 14.53
CA THR A 102 -14.14 -14.14 14.51
C THR A 102 -14.13 -14.92 13.20
N VAL A 103 -13.42 -14.41 12.19
CA VAL A 103 -13.36 -14.99 10.85
C VAL A 103 -12.29 -16.08 10.79
N ASN A 104 -12.64 -17.23 10.20
CA ASN A 104 -11.67 -18.25 9.84
C ASN A 104 -11.11 -17.95 8.44
N TYR A 105 -9.95 -17.29 8.40
CA TYR A 105 -9.26 -17.01 7.15
C TYR A 105 -8.70 -18.29 6.54
N GLU A 106 -8.70 -18.33 5.21
CA GLU A 106 -8.19 -19.44 4.42
C GLU A 106 -7.31 -18.88 3.32
N TYR A 107 -6.42 -19.70 2.80
CA TYR A 107 -5.64 -19.32 1.64
C TYR A 107 -6.50 -19.36 0.37
N ASP A 108 -6.51 -18.24 -0.35
CA ASP A 108 -6.98 -18.12 -1.73
C ASP A 108 -5.78 -17.86 -2.66
N PHE A 109 -5.66 -18.71 -3.68
CA PHE A 109 -4.61 -18.54 -4.68
C PHE A 109 -4.99 -17.40 -5.62
N ILE A 110 -4.10 -16.42 -5.73
CA ILE A 110 -4.15 -15.35 -6.73
C ILE A 110 -2.81 -15.37 -7.46
N GLU A 111 -2.86 -15.43 -8.79
CA GLU A 111 -1.67 -15.54 -9.63
C GLU A 111 -0.74 -14.33 -9.45
N ALA A 112 0.55 -14.60 -9.21
CA ALA A 112 1.58 -13.57 -9.10
C ALA A 112 1.95 -13.06 -10.50
N THR A 113 1.33 -11.97 -10.94
CA THR A 113 1.55 -11.36 -12.26
C THR A 113 2.70 -10.35 -12.26
N GLY A 114 3.09 -9.85 -11.09
CA GLY A 114 4.00 -8.72 -10.93
C GLY A 114 3.34 -7.36 -11.23
N ASP A 115 2.04 -7.33 -11.47
CA ASP A 115 1.28 -6.12 -11.79
C ASP A 115 0.36 -5.69 -10.65
N ALA A 116 -0.17 -4.47 -10.75
CA ALA A 116 -0.99 -3.87 -9.70
C ALA A 116 -2.32 -4.59 -9.45
N ASP A 117 -2.87 -5.23 -10.48
CA ASP A 117 -4.15 -5.95 -10.41
C ASP A 117 -4.13 -7.06 -9.36
N TYR A 118 -2.99 -7.69 -9.11
CA TYR A 118 -2.82 -8.67 -8.02
C TYR A 118 -3.32 -8.14 -6.67
N TYR A 119 -2.96 -6.89 -6.32
CA TYR A 119 -3.35 -6.29 -5.05
C TYR A 119 -4.83 -5.87 -5.03
N THR A 120 -5.34 -5.43 -6.18
CA THR A 120 -6.76 -5.15 -6.36
C THR A 120 -7.61 -6.41 -6.18
N ASP A 121 -7.18 -7.52 -6.77
CA ASP A 121 -7.87 -8.81 -6.70
C ASP A 121 -7.80 -9.38 -5.29
N ARG A 122 -6.63 -9.31 -4.62
CA ARG A 122 -6.47 -9.64 -3.20
C ARG A 122 -7.44 -8.84 -2.31
N TYR A 123 -7.57 -7.54 -2.57
CA TYR A 123 -8.46 -6.67 -1.80
C TYR A 123 -9.94 -7.03 -2.01
N LYS A 124 -10.37 -7.23 -3.26
CA LYS A 124 -11.76 -7.59 -3.60
C LYS A 124 -12.13 -8.98 -3.06
N SER A 125 -11.28 -9.97 -3.30
CA SER A 125 -11.46 -11.34 -2.81
C SER A 125 -11.64 -11.37 -1.29
N HIS A 126 -10.84 -10.57 -0.56
CA HIS A 126 -10.96 -10.47 0.89
C HIS A 126 -12.34 -9.96 1.34
N ILE A 127 -12.84 -8.88 0.73
CA ILE A 127 -14.18 -8.35 1.07
C ILE A 127 -15.25 -9.38 0.71
N GLU A 128 -15.21 -9.95 -0.50
CA GLU A 128 -16.20 -10.91 -0.97
C GLU A 128 -16.28 -12.16 -0.09
N LYS A 129 -15.13 -12.67 0.38
CA LYS A 129 -15.06 -13.92 1.15
C LYS A 129 -15.30 -13.72 2.64
N TYR A 130 -14.78 -12.64 3.22
CA TYR A 130 -14.72 -12.46 4.67
C TYR A 130 -15.63 -11.35 5.18
N ASN A 131 -16.05 -10.44 4.31
CA ASN A 131 -16.82 -9.26 4.69
C ASN A 131 -16.14 -8.46 5.81
N THR A 132 -14.81 -8.43 5.82
CA THR A 132 -13.97 -7.72 6.78
C THR A 132 -13.17 -6.62 6.06
N ARG A 133 -12.61 -5.69 6.83
CA ARG A 133 -11.63 -4.73 6.28
C ARG A 133 -10.39 -5.49 5.78
N PRO A 134 -10.02 -5.37 4.49
CA PRO A 134 -8.79 -5.98 3.98
C PRO A 134 -7.55 -5.34 4.57
N PRO A 135 -6.41 -6.05 4.53
CA PRO A 135 -5.10 -5.47 4.72
C PRO A 135 -4.93 -4.20 3.86
N ASP A 136 -4.69 -3.06 4.51
CA ASP A 136 -4.54 -1.80 3.82
C ASP A 136 -3.23 -1.74 2.98
N TYR A 137 -2.27 -2.64 3.25
CA TYR A 137 -1.07 -2.85 2.44
C TYR A 137 -1.41 -3.03 0.95
N TYR A 138 -2.49 -3.74 0.63
CA TYR A 138 -2.85 -4.05 -0.76
C TYR A 138 -2.98 -2.78 -1.60
N LEU A 139 -3.84 -1.85 -1.21
CA LEU A 139 -4.06 -0.62 -1.98
C LEU A 139 -3.14 0.52 -1.54
N GLY A 140 -2.85 0.61 -0.24
CA GLY A 140 -2.07 1.70 0.35
C GLY A 140 -0.59 1.66 -0.01
N TYR A 141 -0.04 0.46 -0.25
CA TYR A 141 1.38 0.28 -0.56
C TYR A 141 1.62 -0.54 -1.82
N GLY A 142 1.19 -1.80 -1.84
CA GLY A 142 1.46 -2.74 -2.92
C GLY A 142 1.05 -2.18 -4.28
N HIS A 143 -0.24 -1.90 -4.45
CA HIS A 143 -0.83 -1.34 -5.66
C HIS A 143 -0.21 0.00 -6.04
N LYS A 144 -0.03 0.90 -5.07
CA LYS A 144 0.53 2.25 -5.28
C LYS A 144 1.95 2.17 -5.84
N TYR A 145 2.84 1.46 -5.14
CA TYR A 145 4.26 1.46 -5.49
C TYR A 145 4.56 0.59 -6.71
N ILE A 146 3.86 -0.53 -6.92
CA ILE A 146 4.09 -1.30 -8.14
C ILE A 146 3.71 -0.52 -9.39
N ASN A 147 2.59 0.22 -9.36
CA ASN A 147 2.22 1.14 -10.44
C ASN A 147 3.29 2.21 -10.68
N ARG A 148 3.82 2.80 -9.61
CA ARG A 148 4.89 3.80 -9.73
C ARG A 148 6.16 3.20 -10.34
N PHE A 149 6.57 2.03 -9.87
CA PHE A 149 7.73 1.32 -10.39
C PHE A 149 7.54 0.96 -11.87
N LYS A 150 6.41 0.39 -12.25
CA LYS A 150 6.11 -0.04 -13.63
C LYS A 150 5.94 1.13 -14.60
N ASN A 151 5.25 2.19 -14.18
CA ASN A 151 4.88 3.30 -15.08
C ASN A 151 5.88 4.46 -15.10
N GLU A 152 6.61 4.71 -14.01
CA GLU A 152 7.54 5.85 -13.91
C GLU A 152 9.00 5.43 -13.89
N THR A 153 9.33 4.37 -13.12
CA THR A 153 10.73 4.00 -12.85
C THR A 153 11.28 3.11 -13.95
N ARG A 154 10.52 2.10 -14.38
CA ARG A 154 10.94 1.09 -15.35
C ARG A 154 11.46 1.70 -16.66
N ALA A 155 10.83 2.78 -17.14
CA ALA A 155 11.26 3.48 -18.36
C ALA A 155 12.65 4.15 -18.25
N LYS A 156 13.12 4.41 -17.02
CA LYS A 156 14.40 5.06 -16.73
C LYS A 156 15.54 4.07 -16.48
N LEU A 157 15.23 2.78 -16.36
CA LEU A 157 16.20 1.74 -16.04
C LEU A 157 16.90 1.18 -17.28
N SER A 158 18.12 0.69 -17.09
CA SER A 158 18.77 -0.20 -18.04
C SER A 158 17.99 -1.50 -18.26
N GLU A 159 18.32 -2.28 -19.28
CA GLU A 159 17.62 -3.55 -19.55
C GLU A 159 17.72 -4.52 -18.36
N LEU A 160 18.90 -4.62 -17.75
CA LEU A 160 19.09 -5.41 -16.53
C LEU A 160 18.27 -4.88 -15.35
N GLY A 161 18.10 -3.55 -15.25
CA GLY A 161 17.26 -2.93 -14.23
C GLY A 161 15.77 -3.20 -14.44
N LYS A 162 15.30 -3.25 -15.69
CA LYS A 162 13.92 -3.64 -16.02
C LYS A 162 13.68 -5.11 -15.70
N GLU A 163 14.60 -6.00 -16.09
CA GLU A 163 14.53 -7.43 -15.74
C GLU A 163 14.48 -7.61 -14.23
N TRP A 164 15.36 -6.93 -13.48
CA TRP A 164 15.34 -6.98 -12.01
C TRP A 164 14.00 -6.51 -11.45
N LEU A 165 13.48 -5.37 -11.92
CA LEU A 165 12.21 -4.81 -11.45
C LEU A 165 11.05 -5.77 -11.71
N ASP A 166 10.97 -6.32 -12.93
CA ASP A 166 9.88 -7.21 -13.31
C ASP A 166 9.92 -8.53 -12.52
N GLU A 167 11.10 -9.11 -12.31
CA GLU A 167 11.27 -10.32 -11.49
C GLU A 167 10.96 -10.05 -10.02
N THR A 168 11.49 -8.97 -9.46
CA THR A 168 11.22 -8.58 -8.06
C THR A 168 9.73 -8.34 -7.83
N ALA A 169 9.02 -7.75 -8.79
CA ALA A 169 7.59 -7.53 -8.68
C ALA A 169 6.80 -8.85 -8.58
N VAL A 170 7.15 -9.85 -9.39
CA VAL A 170 6.55 -11.19 -9.31
C VAL A 170 6.93 -11.85 -7.99
N GLU A 171 8.20 -11.80 -7.60
CA GLU A 171 8.71 -12.44 -6.38
C GLU A 171 8.04 -11.89 -5.10
N LEU A 172 7.80 -10.57 -5.03
CA LEU A 172 7.05 -9.96 -3.92
C LEU A 172 5.64 -10.56 -3.78
N GLN A 173 4.98 -10.86 -4.90
CA GLN A 173 3.63 -11.45 -4.91
C GLN A 173 3.66 -12.96 -4.63
N VAL A 174 4.69 -13.67 -5.07
CA VAL A 174 4.93 -15.08 -4.71
C VAL A 174 5.14 -15.21 -3.21
N LEU A 175 6.03 -14.42 -2.62
CA LEU A 175 6.28 -14.43 -1.17
C LEU A 175 5.04 -14.00 -0.37
N MET A 176 4.23 -13.08 -0.93
CA MET A 176 2.93 -12.72 -0.35
C MET A 176 1.99 -13.93 -0.32
N ASN A 177 1.86 -14.67 -1.43
CA ASN A 177 1.06 -15.88 -1.51
C ASN A 177 1.54 -16.95 -0.53
N GLU A 178 2.85 -17.19 -0.44
CA GLU A 178 3.45 -18.18 0.46
C GLU A 178 3.20 -17.84 1.93
N GLY A 179 3.36 -16.58 2.32
CA GLY A 179 3.11 -16.15 3.69
C GLY A 179 1.65 -16.24 4.09
N ILE A 180 0.72 -15.83 3.20
CA ILE A 180 -0.72 -16.00 3.44
C ILE A 180 -1.10 -17.49 3.46
N SER A 181 -0.52 -18.31 2.58
CA SER A 181 -0.76 -19.76 2.59
C SER A 181 -0.29 -20.42 3.89
N SER A 182 0.81 -19.93 4.47
CA SER A 182 1.39 -20.48 5.69
C SER A 182 0.67 -19.99 6.95
N ASN A 183 0.17 -18.76 6.93
CA ASN A 183 -0.59 -18.16 8.02
C ASN A 183 -1.75 -17.31 7.48
N PRO A 184 -2.90 -17.93 7.12
CA PRO A 184 -4.04 -17.20 6.56
C PRO A 184 -4.60 -16.12 7.49
N SER A 185 -4.47 -16.28 8.81
CA SER A 185 -4.98 -15.33 9.81
C SER A 185 -4.30 -13.96 9.79
N LEU A 186 -3.12 -13.83 9.15
CA LEU A 186 -2.47 -12.52 8.94
C LEU A 186 -3.40 -11.51 8.26
N GLN A 187 -4.32 -11.99 7.42
CA GLN A 187 -5.24 -11.15 6.68
C GLN A 187 -6.23 -10.37 7.58
N GLY A 188 -6.46 -10.83 8.82
CA GLY A 188 -7.32 -10.15 9.78
C GLY A 188 -6.63 -9.10 10.65
N ASN A 189 -5.30 -8.96 10.54
CA ASN A 189 -4.52 -8.07 11.41
C ASN A 189 -3.58 -7.18 10.58
N ASN A 190 -3.94 -5.92 10.38
CA ASN A 190 -3.16 -4.96 9.59
C ASN A 190 -1.71 -4.79 10.08
N SER A 191 -1.48 -4.72 11.39
CA SER A 191 -0.14 -4.50 11.94
C SER A 191 0.79 -5.68 11.70
N GLU A 192 0.28 -6.90 11.86
CA GLU A 192 1.02 -8.12 11.56
C GLU A 192 1.24 -8.27 10.05
N PHE A 193 0.21 -7.95 9.25
CA PHE A 193 0.28 -8.00 7.80
C PHE A 193 1.34 -7.04 7.24
N HIS A 194 1.46 -5.82 7.78
CA HIS A 194 2.53 -4.89 7.40
C HIS A 194 3.90 -5.47 7.66
N SER A 195 4.10 -5.97 8.87
CA SER A 195 5.39 -6.53 9.28
C SER A 195 5.78 -7.68 8.35
N PHE A 196 4.85 -8.60 8.12
CA PHE A 196 4.97 -9.68 7.14
C PHE A 196 5.35 -9.17 5.74
N ALA A 197 4.56 -8.24 5.18
CA ALA A 197 4.73 -7.76 3.82
C ALA A 197 6.05 -6.98 3.63
N TYR A 198 6.52 -6.26 4.65
CA TYR A 198 7.84 -5.65 4.60
C TYR A 198 8.97 -6.68 4.65
N GLY A 199 8.79 -7.76 5.41
CA GLY A 199 9.73 -8.87 5.48
C GLY A 199 10.02 -9.53 4.14
N THR A 200 9.09 -9.46 3.17
CA THR A 200 9.29 -10.04 1.83
C THR A 200 10.20 -9.21 0.92
N HIS A 201 10.46 -7.93 1.24
CA HIS A 201 11.17 -7.03 0.33
C HIS A 201 12.65 -7.39 0.18
N VAL A 202 13.34 -7.68 1.28
CA VAL A 202 14.75 -8.11 1.25
C VAL A 202 14.94 -9.33 0.33
N PRO A 203 14.26 -10.48 0.57
CA PRO A 203 14.42 -11.65 -0.28
C PRO A 203 13.97 -11.41 -1.72
N ALA A 204 12.89 -10.65 -1.96
CA ALA A 204 12.47 -10.33 -3.33
C ALA A 204 13.48 -9.46 -4.10
N TYR A 205 14.19 -8.57 -3.41
CA TYR A 205 15.19 -7.69 -4.01
C TYR A 205 16.49 -8.46 -4.32
N SER A 206 16.90 -9.37 -3.44
CA SER A 206 18.13 -10.15 -3.58
C SER A 206 17.97 -11.48 -4.31
N GLY A 207 16.76 -12.02 -4.44
CA GLY A 207 16.49 -13.38 -4.90
C GLY A 207 17.08 -13.71 -6.27
N SER A 208 16.99 -12.79 -7.23
CA SER A 208 17.60 -12.96 -8.56
C SER A 208 19.11 -12.71 -8.60
N GLY A 209 19.68 -12.13 -7.55
CA GLY A 209 21.07 -11.65 -7.50
C GLY A 209 21.39 -10.51 -8.48
N LYS A 210 20.41 -10.04 -9.27
CA LYS A 210 20.62 -8.99 -10.28
C LYS A 210 20.85 -7.62 -9.66
N ILE A 211 20.31 -7.36 -8.47
CA ILE A 211 20.48 -6.07 -7.78
C ILE A 211 21.95 -5.70 -7.55
N GLY A 212 22.81 -6.68 -7.24
CA GLY A 212 24.25 -6.49 -7.07
C GLY A 212 25.01 -6.22 -8.38
N LYS A 213 24.33 -6.34 -9.53
CA LYS A 213 24.88 -6.08 -10.87
C LYS A 213 24.33 -4.78 -11.47
N LEU A 214 23.38 -4.13 -10.81
CA LEU A 214 22.78 -2.89 -11.30
C LEU A 214 23.77 -1.73 -11.24
N LYS A 215 23.67 -0.84 -12.23
CA LYS A 215 24.50 0.36 -12.28
C LYS A 215 23.96 1.41 -11.30
N VAL A 216 24.84 2.33 -10.86
CA VAL A 216 24.48 3.42 -9.95
C VAL A 216 23.24 4.22 -10.40
N PRO A 217 23.03 4.55 -11.69
CA PRO A 217 21.81 5.22 -12.12
C PRO A 217 20.53 4.41 -11.89
N ASP A 218 20.55 3.10 -12.13
CA ASP A 218 19.39 2.22 -11.89
C ASP A 218 19.06 2.20 -10.39
N LEU A 219 20.07 2.02 -9.55
CA LEU A 219 19.93 2.01 -8.10
C LEU A 219 19.39 3.33 -7.56
N TRP A 220 19.81 4.47 -8.12
CA TRP A 220 19.29 5.79 -7.77
C TRP A 220 17.81 5.95 -8.14
N HIS A 221 17.41 5.52 -9.34
CA HIS A 221 16.01 5.56 -9.75
C HIS A 221 15.14 4.67 -8.87
N ILE A 222 15.60 3.46 -8.55
CA ILE A 222 14.88 2.52 -7.68
C ILE A 222 14.72 3.11 -6.27
N SER A 223 15.79 3.64 -5.67
CA SER A 223 15.74 4.15 -4.28
C SER A 223 14.91 5.41 -4.11
N MET A 224 14.82 6.26 -5.15
CA MET A 224 14.05 7.50 -5.12
C MET A 224 12.57 7.32 -5.51
N THR A 225 12.15 6.10 -5.86
CA THR A 225 10.76 5.82 -6.26
C THR A 225 9.80 5.79 -5.08
N PRO A 226 10.12 5.18 -3.93
CA PRO A 226 9.23 5.23 -2.78
C PRO A 226 9.10 6.65 -2.21
N ASP A 227 7.89 7.04 -1.81
CA ASP A 227 7.71 8.26 -1.04
C ASP A 227 7.91 7.94 0.43
N PHE A 228 9.12 8.12 0.93
CA PHE A 228 9.44 7.87 2.34
C PHE A 228 8.71 8.80 3.30
N SER A 229 7.97 9.81 2.83
CA SER A 229 7.11 10.62 3.69
C SER A 229 5.70 10.03 3.88
N ASP A 230 5.37 8.97 3.14
CA ASP A 230 4.10 8.25 3.21
C ASP A 230 3.83 7.71 4.63
N SER A 231 2.59 7.89 5.10
CA SER A 231 2.09 7.36 6.37
C SER A 231 2.23 5.84 6.50
N PHE A 232 2.35 5.12 5.37
CA PHE A 232 2.56 3.68 5.36
C PHE A 232 3.91 3.26 5.96
N PHE A 233 4.92 4.14 5.89
CA PHE A 233 6.19 3.89 6.53
C PHE A 233 6.22 4.49 7.94
N SER A 234 6.25 3.62 8.96
CA SER A 234 6.63 4.06 10.31
C SER A 234 8.05 4.65 10.29
N PRO A 235 8.42 5.53 11.24
CA PRO A 235 9.78 6.05 11.34
C PRO A 235 10.86 4.95 11.29
N ASP A 236 10.57 3.80 11.91
CA ASP A 236 11.46 2.63 11.91
C ASP A 236 11.48 1.92 10.55
N GLY A 237 10.33 1.77 9.88
CA GLY A 237 10.24 1.20 8.53
C GLY A 237 11.00 2.03 7.48
N ARG A 238 10.94 3.36 7.58
CA ARG A 238 11.74 4.28 6.74
C ARG A 238 13.23 4.04 6.94
N SER A 239 13.66 3.96 8.20
CA SER A 239 15.07 3.76 8.57
C SER A 239 15.58 2.41 8.08
N GLN A 240 14.79 1.35 8.21
CA GLN A 240 15.14 0.01 7.73
C GLN A 240 15.32 -0.04 6.21
N ILE A 241 14.40 0.54 5.43
CA ILE A 241 14.52 0.53 3.97
C ILE A 241 15.73 1.36 3.52
N ILE A 242 15.96 2.53 4.12
CA ILE A 242 17.14 3.36 3.83
C ILE A 242 18.44 2.61 4.17
N GLN A 243 18.49 1.89 5.29
CA GLN A 243 19.65 1.10 5.73
C GLN A 243 19.85 -0.20 4.93
N MET A 244 18.79 -0.71 4.30
CA MET A 244 18.81 -1.92 3.48
C MET A 244 19.57 -1.69 2.15
N PHE A 245 19.40 -0.53 1.51
CA PHE A 245 20.00 -0.25 0.20
C PHE A 245 21.54 -0.40 0.14
N PRO A 246 22.33 0.10 1.11
CA PRO A 246 23.78 -0.13 1.14
C PRO A 246 24.18 -1.60 1.36
N HIS A 247 23.33 -2.41 2.01
CA HIS A 247 23.59 -3.82 2.31
C HIS A 247 23.25 -4.73 1.14
N ILE A 248 22.18 -4.41 0.40
CA ILE A 248 21.85 -5.12 -0.83
C ILE A 248 23.01 -5.06 -1.85
N LEU A 249 23.78 -3.96 -1.86
CA LEU A 249 24.96 -3.78 -2.72
C LEU A 249 26.17 -4.64 -2.33
N LYS A 250 26.16 -5.28 -1.14
CA LYS A 250 27.24 -6.15 -0.66
C LYS A 250 27.04 -7.64 -1.03
N GLY A 251 25.95 -8.00 -1.71
CA GLY A 251 25.62 -9.39 -2.07
C GLY A 251 24.85 -10.13 -0.98
N PRO A 252 24.33 -11.35 -1.25
CA PRO A 252 23.45 -12.06 -0.35
C PRO A 252 24.24 -12.68 0.80
N HIS A 253 24.39 -11.94 1.90
CA HIS A 253 24.70 -12.55 3.18
C HIS A 253 23.44 -12.53 4.03
N TYR A 254 22.71 -13.64 3.99
CA TYR A 254 21.60 -13.87 4.90
C TYR A 254 22.21 -14.14 6.30
N PRO A 255 21.77 -13.41 7.34
CA PRO A 255 22.10 -13.72 8.71
C PRO A 255 21.49 -15.08 9.07
N ASP A 256 22.19 -15.87 9.87
CA ASP A 256 21.59 -17.07 10.47
C ASP A 256 20.34 -16.67 11.28
N GLY A 257 19.17 -17.19 10.90
CA GLY A 257 17.88 -16.91 11.55
C GLY A 257 16.99 -15.86 10.88
N TYR A 258 17.38 -15.30 9.74
CA TYR A 258 16.50 -14.42 8.94
C TYR A 258 15.52 -15.28 8.12
N TRP A 259 14.21 -15.07 8.36
CA TRP A 259 13.01 -15.69 7.74
C TRP A 259 13.18 -17.05 7.06
N ASP A 260 12.66 -18.09 7.71
CA ASP A 260 12.51 -19.46 7.18
C ASP A 260 11.01 -19.83 7.25
N PRO A 261 10.33 -20.02 6.11
CA PRO A 261 8.88 -20.28 6.06
C PRO A 261 8.49 -21.64 6.64
N GLU A 262 9.41 -22.60 6.74
CA GLU A 262 9.15 -23.92 7.32
C GLU A 262 9.48 -23.98 8.82
N ARG A 263 10.44 -23.17 9.30
CA ARG A 263 10.90 -23.21 10.70
C ARG A 263 10.34 -22.11 11.59
N ASN A 264 10.01 -20.94 11.04
CA ASN A 264 9.60 -19.77 11.81
C ASN A 264 8.50 -18.94 11.10
N PRO A 265 7.34 -19.53 10.78
CA PRO A 265 6.22 -18.82 10.16
C PRO A 265 5.63 -17.83 11.16
N GLY A 266 6.10 -16.58 11.14
CA GLY A 266 5.68 -15.51 12.04
C GLY A 266 6.78 -14.92 12.93
N ASN A 267 7.98 -15.50 12.95
CA ASN A 267 9.14 -14.89 13.59
C ASN A 267 9.91 -14.05 12.56
N ILE A 268 9.32 -12.92 12.18
CA ILE A 268 10.17 -11.77 11.88
C ILE A 268 10.72 -11.38 13.24
N LEU A 269 12.04 -11.48 13.43
CA LEU A 269 12.64 -10.99 14.65
C LEU A 269 12.29 -9.49 14.79
N ILE A 270 11.29 -9.20 15.63
CA ILE A 270 11.04 -7.89 16.23
C ILE A 270 12.05 -7.72 17.37
N THR A 271 13.32 -7.88 17.04
CA THR A 271 14.45 -7.39 17.82
C THR A 271 15.09 -6.31 16.97
N PRO A 272 15.72 -5.26 17.54
CA PRO A 272 16.28 -4.19 16.73
C PRO A 272 17.10 -4.87 15.64
N GLY A 273 16.75 -4.59 14.38
CA GLY A 273 17.30 -5.30 13.24
C GLY A 273 18.80 -5.48 13.46
N PRO A 274 19.36 -6.63 13.05
CA PRO A 274 20.71 -7.05 13.45
C PRO A 274 21.64 -5.85 13.49
N THR A 275 22.28 -5.64 14.65
CA THR A 275 23.29 -4.60 14.78
C THR A 275 24.43 -4.99 13.83
N TRP A 276 24.39 -4.41 12.63
CA TRP A 276 25.40 -4.54 11.58
C TRP A 276 26.51 -3.51 11.78
#